data_AF-F3ANC1-F1
#
_entry.id   AF-F3ANC1-F1
#
_cell.length_a   1.000
_cell.length_b   1.000
_cell.length_c   1.000
_cell.angle_alpha   90.00
_cell.angle_beta   90.00
_cell.angle_gamma   90.00
#
_symmetry.space_group_name_H-M   'P 1'
#
loop_
_entity.id
_entity.type
_entity.pdbx_description
1 polymer ?
#
loop_
_entity_poly.entity_id
_entity_poly.type
_entity_poly.pdbx_seq_one_letter_code
_entity_poly.pdbx_strand_id
1 'polypeptide(L)'
;MHGKVWMFSNLIDDEDIEFMQHEFISYKQAMDYYELGYKPIVRLSHKAGAVYKIGKKVLIKRSTFEKYLRKNIRREKEEWERLFQ
;
A
#
# COMPACT_ATOMS: atom_id res chain seq x y z
N MET A 1 7.74 12.62 11.43
CA MET A 1 8.17 11.98 10.18
C MET A 1 7.11 10.93 9.89
N HIS A 2 6.58 10.86 8.66
CA HIS A 2 5.53 9.90 8.29
C HIS A 2 6.10 9.07 7.14
N GLY A 3 6.35 7.79 7.42
CA GLY A 3 6.85 6.81 6.46
C GLY A 3 5.94 6.75 5.24
N LYS A 4 6.54 6.94 4.06
CA LYS A 4 5.85 7.11 2.78
C LYS A 4 6.60 6.39 1.68
N VAL A 5 7.13 5.19 1.94
CA VAL A 5 7.85 4.38 0.92
C VAL A 5 7.06 4.28 -0.37
N TRP A 6 5.74 4.15 -0.28
CA TRP A 6 4.83 4.05 -1.43
C TRP A 6 4.63 5.36 -2.21
N MET A 7 4.95 6.53 -1.63
CA MET A 7 4.88 7.84 -2.29
C MET A 7 6.25 8.43 -2.66
N PHE A 8 7.28 8.28 -1.81
CA PHE A 8 8.60 8.90 -2.00
C PHE A 8 9.72 7.93 -1.59
N SER A 9 10.43 7.38 -2.57
CA SER A 9 11.53 6.43 -2.33
C SER A 9 12.76 7.03 -1.62
N ASN A 10 12.89 8.36 -1.58
CA ASN A 10 14.06 9.06 -1.05
C ASN A 10 13.92 9.48 0.43
N LEU A 11 12.80 9.15 1.09
CA LEU A 11 12.47 9.54 2.46
C LEU A 11 12.10 8.31 3.30
N ILE A 12 12.93 7.27 3.24
CA ILE A 12 12.76 6.04 4.02
C ILE A 12 13.18 6.33 5.47
N ASP A 13 12.29 6.07 6.42
CA ASP A 13 12.59 6.11 7.87
C ASP A 13 12.76 4.69 8.47
N ASP A 14 13.08 4.60 9.77
CA ASP A 14 13.30 3.31 10.44
C ASP A 14 12.02 2.45 10.48
N GLU A 15 10.85 3.09 10.54
CA GLU A 15 9.53 2.44 10.51
C GLU A 15 9.25 1.82 9.13
N ASP A 16 9.63 2.52 8.07
CA ASP A 16 9.60 2.01 6.70
C ASP A 16 10.50 0.78 6.51
N ILE A 17 11.69 0.76 7.12
CA ILE A 17 12.62 -0.38 7.07
C ILE A 17 12.02 -1.60 7.77
N GLU A 18 11.45 -1.42 8.95
CA GLU A 18 10.78 -2.48 9.69
C GLU A 18 9.57 -3.03 8.92
N PHE A 19 8.77 -2.16 8.31
CA PHE A 19 7.64 -2.57 7.50
C PHE A 19 8.07 -3.31 6.23
N MET A 20 9.20 -2.94 5.62
CA MET A 20 9.77 -3.64 4.47
C MET A 20 10.24 -5.06 4.81
N GLN A 21 10.62 -5.36 6.05
CA GLN A 21 10.98 -6.72 6.46
C GLN A 21 9.79 -7.68 6.43
N HIS A 22 8.55 -7.17 6.48
CA HIS A 22 7.35 -7.99 6.45
C HIS A 22 6.95 -8.36 5.00
N GLU A 23 6.92 -9.66 4.70
CA GLU A 23 6.38 -10.16 3.42
C GLU A 23 4.84 -10.12 3.39
N PHE A 24 4.23 -10.48 4.52
CA PHE A 24 2.79 -10.48 4.72
C PHE A 24 2.41 -9.56 5.87
N ILE A 25 1.40 -8.73 5.64
CA ILE A 25 0.88 -7.77 6.60
C ILE A 25 -0.60 -8.03 6.87
N SER A 26 -1.05 -7.74 8.09
CA SER A 26 -2.47 -7.76 8.42
C SER A 26 -3.18 -6.51 7.91
N TYR A 27 -4.53 -6.55 7.86
CA TYR A 27 -5.32 -5.36 7.55
C TYR A 27 -5.05 -4.20 8.50
N LYS A 28 -4.84 -4.49 9.80
CA LYS A 28 -4.54 -3.47 10.80
C LYS A 28 -3.20 -2.78 10.50
N GLN A 29 -2.13 -3.56 10.30
CA GLN A 29 -0.82 -3.03 9.93
C GLN A 29 -0.87 -2.22 8.62
N ALA A 30 -1.66 -2.67 7.64
CA ALA A 30 -1.85 -1.92 6.40
C ALA A 30 -2.60 -0.59 6.63
N MET A 31 -3.60 -0.56 7.50
CA MET A 31 -4.30 0.68 7.85
C MET A 31 -3.39 1.65 8.58
N ASP A 32 -2.62 1.15 9.55
CA ASP A 32 -1.71 1.95 10.36
C ASP A 32 -0.59 2.54 9.48
N TYR A 33 -0.01 1.73 8.58
CA TYR A 33 1.12 2.16 7.73
C TYR A 33 0.73 3.00 6.52
N TYR A 34 -0.36 2.64 5.81
CA TYR A 34 -0.78 3.39 4.62
C TYR A 34 -1.72 4.57 4.96
N GLU A 35 -2.12 4.70 6.23
CA GLU A 35 -3.09 5.70 6.72
C GLU A 35 -4.42 5.69 5.95
N LEU A 36 -4.77 4.52 5.41
CA LEU A 36 -6.00 4.30 4.65
C LEU A 36 -7.05 3.64 5.54
N GLY A 37 -8.31 4.04 5.37
CA GLY A 37 -9.43 3.39 6.05
C GLY A 37 -9.56 1.90 5.67
N TYR A 38 -10.25 1.14 6.53
CA TYR A 38 -10.47 -0.30 6.35
C TYR A 38 -11.09 -0.66 4.99
N LYS A 39 -12.18 0.02 4.60
CA LYS A 39 -12.88 -0.23 3.34
C LYS A 39 -11.97 0.00 2.10
N PRO A 40 -11.25 1.14 2.00
CA PRO A 40 -10.23 1.33 0.97
C PRO A 40 -9.18 0.22 0.92
N ILE A 41 -8.56 -0.14 2.05
CA ILE A 41 -7.51 -1.17 2.08
C ILE A 41 -8.04 -2.50 1.56
N VAL A 42 -9.19 -2.96 2.04
CA VAL A 42 -9.78 -4.23 1.60
C VAL A 42 -10.03 -4.19 0.09
N ARG A 43 -10.71 -3.13 -0.40
CA ARG A 43 -11.03 -2.98 -1.83
C ARG A 43 -9.77 -2.97 -2.70
N LEU A 44 -8.74 -2.21 -2.31
CA LEU A 44 -7.49 -2.09 -3.07
C LEU A 44 -6.69 -3.40 -3.02
N SER A 45 -6.67 -4.08 -1.88
CA SER A 45 -5.95 -5.36 -1.72
C SER A 45 -6.56 -6.44 -2.62
N HIS A 46 -7.89 -6.49 -2.71
CA HIS A 46 -8.60 -7.38 -3.62
C HIS A 46 -8.33 -7.02 -5.09
N LYS A 47 -8.38 -5.73 -5.46
CA LYS A 47 -8.03 -5.28 -6.82
C LYS A 47 -6.58 -5.59 -7.20
N ALA A 48 -5.67 -5.51 -6.24
CA ALA A 48 -4.27 -5.82 -6.42
C ALA A 48 -4.00 -7.33 -6.54
N GLY A 49 -4.96 -8.19 -6.21
CA GLY A 49 -4.73 -9.64 -6.09
C GLY A 49 -3.74 -9.99 -4.97
N ALA A 50 -3.60 -9.12 -3.96
CA ALA A 50 -2.61 -9.25 -2.90
C ALA A 50 -3.15 -9.94 -1.65
N VAL A 51 -4.39 -10.44 -1.67
CA VAL A 51 -5.07 -11.04 -0.51
C VAL A 51 -4.77 -12.54 -0.44
N TYR A 52 -4.24 -12.98 0.70
CA TYR A 52 -3.94 -14.38 1.00
C TYR A 52 -4.69 -14.81 2.26
N LYS A 53 -5.40 -15.93 2.17
CA LYS A 53 -6.15 -16.49 3.28
C LYS A 53 -5.41 -17.68 3.89
N ILE A 54 -5.13 -17.61 5.18
CA ILE A 54 -4.53 -18.70 5.96
C ILE A 54 -5.53 -19.05 7.07
N GLY A 55 -6.30 -20.13 6.86
CA GLY A 55 -7.37 -20.54 7.76
C GLY A 55 -8.41 -19.43 7.96
N LYS A 56 -8.53 -18.93 9.20
CA LYS A 56 -9.43 -17.82 9.56
C LYS A 56 -8.79 -16.43 9.39
N LYS A 57 -7.48 -16.35 9.18
CA LYS A 57 -6.75 -15.08 9.04
C LYS A 57 -6.64 -14.69 7.56
N VAL A 58 -6.71 -13.39 7.32
CA VAL A 58 -6.50 -12.80 6.00
C VAL A 58 -5.30 -11.86 6.11
N LEU A 59 -4.34 -12.07 5.22
CA LEU A 59 -3.11 -11.31 5.12
C LEU A 59 -3.00 -10.70 3.73
N ILE A 60 -2.24 -9.63 3.63
CA ILE A 60 -1.94 -8.94 2.38
C ILE A 60 -0.46 -9.18 2.09
N LYS A 61 -0.13 -9.61 0.87
CA LYS A 61 1.26 -9.66 0.41
C LYS A 61 1.72 -8.25 0.07
N ARG A 62 2.61 -7.72 0.92
CA ARG A 62 3.05 -6.31 0.90
C ARG A 62 3.60 -5.91 -0.46
N SER A 63 4.52 -6.70 -1.01
CA SER A 63 5.18 -6.41 -2.30
C SER A 63 4.21 -6.28 -3.48
N THR A 64 3.17 -7.13 -3.53
CA THR A 64 2.17 -7.11 -4.61
C THR A 64 1.24 -5.91 -4.46
N PHE A 65 0.83 -5.63 -3.22
CA PHE A 65 -0.03 -4.50 -2.89
C PHE A 65 0.66 -3.16 -3.18
N GLU A 66 1.90 -3.01 -2.75
CA GLU A 66 2.69 -1.79 -2.95
C GLU A 66 2.96 -1.53 -4.43
N LYS A 67 3.29 -2.58 -5.21
CA LYS A 67 3.43 -2.50 -6.67
C LYS A 67 2.14 -1.98 -7.33
N TYR A 68 0.98 -2.42 -6.85
CA TYR A 68 -0.31 -1.95 -7.34
C TYR A 68 -0.53 -0.47 -6.98
N LEU A 69 -0.26 -0.05 -5.75
CA LEU A 69 -0.39 1.35 -5.34
C LEU A 69 0.49 2.26 -6.19
N ARG A 70 1.77 1.93 -6.34
CA ARG A 70 2.73 2.70 -7.15
C ARG A 70 2.27 2.88 -8.61
N LYS A 71 1.68 1.83 -9.21
CA LYS A 71 1.19 1.88 -10.59
C LYS A 71 -0.05 2.77 -10.75
N ASN A 72 -0.95 2.77 -9.78
CA ASN A 72 -2.21 3.50 -9.89
C ASN A 72 -2.12 4.97 -9.45
N ILE A 73 -1.22 5.30 -8.52
CA ILE A 73 -0.98 6.70 -8.12
C ILE A 73 -0.35 7.51 -9.26
N ARG A 74 0.56 6.91 -10.04
CA ARG A 74 1.10 7.57 -11.24
C ARG A 74 0.03 7.89 -12.28
N ARG A 75 -0.97 7.02 -12.43
CA ARG A 75 -2.11 7.26 -13.32
C ARG A 75 -2.97 8.42 -12.86
N GLU A 76 -3.29 8.49 -11.57
CA GLU A 76 -4.01 9.65 -11.03
C GLU A 76 -3.21 10.93 -11.27
N LYS A 77 -1.91 10.96 -10.94
CA LYS A 77 -1.09 12.16 -11.14
C LYS A 77 -1.00 12.59 -12.62
N GLU A 78 -0.80 11.66 -13.54
CA GLU A 78 -0.78 11.93 -14.99
C GLU A 78 -2.16 12.37 -15.53
N GLU A 79 -3.27 11.85 -15.00
CA GLU A 79 -4.64 12.27 -15.37
C GLU A 79 -5.00 13.64 -14.78
N TRP A 80 -4.62 13.92 -13.53
CA TRP A 80 -4.77 15.24 -12.89
C TRP A 80 -3.94 16.30 -13.61
N GLU A 81 -2.69 16.00 -13.99
CA GLU A 81 -1.84 16.92 -14.76
C GLU A 81 -2.38 17.17 -16.18
N ARG A 82 -3.02 16.18 -16.83
CA ARG A 82 -3.67 16.36 -18.15
C ARG A 82 -4.99 17.12 -18.12
N LEU A 83 -5.75 17.03 -17.03
CA LEU A 83 -7.06 17.69 -16.90
C LEU A 83 -6.96 19.17 -16.55
N PHE A 84 -5.82 19.60 -15.99
CA PHE A 84 -5.58 20.98 -15.55
C PHE A 84 -4.49 21.69 -16.37
N GLN A 85 -4.19 21.19 -17.57
CA GLN A 85 -3.33 21.81 -18.57
C GLN A 85 -4.15 22.18 -19.82
#